data_AF-A0A7S1TEW3-F1
#
_entry.id   AF-A0A7S1TEW3-F1
#
_cell.length_a   1.000
_cell.length_b   1.000
_cell.length_c   1.000
_cell.angle_alpha   90.00
_cell.angle_beta   90.00
_cell.angle_gamma   90.00
#
_symmetry.space_group_name_H-M   'P 1'
#
loop_
_entity.id
_entity.type
_entity.pdbx_description
1 polymer ?
#
loop_
_entity_poly.entity_id
_entity_poly.type
_entity_poly.pdbx_seq_one_letter_code
_entity_poly.pdbx_strand_id
1 'polypeptide(L)'
;VDRSAVVDASGRGINRNLLIALMSSIVLREHPGTTILTDSVTSNGLTDFINQLGGKHFRYRRGYKNVIDKGVALNIEGEPCWLAIETSGHGAMRENFMLDDGAYLVVKILIEMVRLRLAGEDRGIAALLERLKEPQDEGEFRLKADTTTKDDHAQGDDFAQKADQVLEDFKSFVDSEQVPGWSLEPVNHEGYRVT
;
A
#
# COMPACT_ATOMS: atom_id res chain seq x y z
N VAL A 1 14.58 -13.69 0.93
CA VAL A 1 13.32 -13.50 1.67
C VAL A 1 12.68 -12.27 1.06
N ASP A 2 11.46 -12.39 0.57
CA ASP A 2 10.78 -11.37 -0.26
C ASP A 2 10.00 -10.36 0.58
N ARG A 3 9.33 -10.83 1.64
CA ARG A 3 8.53 -10.00 2.54
C ARG A 3 9.26 -9.60 3.81
N SER A 4 8.88 -8.44 4.35
CA SER A 4 9.36 -7.95 5.64
C SER A 4 8.20 -7.67 6.61
N ALA A 5 8.48 -7.86 7.89
CA ALA A 5 7.63 -7.45 9.00
C ALA A 5 8.55 -7.04 10.16
N VAL A 6 8.13 -6.04 10.92
CA VAL A 6 8.91 -5.50 12.04
C VAL A 6 8.03 -5.45 13.28
N VAL A 7 8.65 -5.53 14.46
CA VAL A 7 8.00 -5.34 15.75
C VAL A 7 8.79 -4.27 16.51
N ASP A 8 8.11 -3.30 17.09
CA ASP A 8 8.77 -2.26 17.89
C ASP A 8 9.08 -2.72 19.33
N ALA A 9 9.73 -1.85 20.10
CA ALA A 9 10.13 -2.15 21.48
C ALA A 9 8.93 -2.38 22.44
N SER A 10 7.72 -1.96 22.07
CA SER A 10 6.49 -2.20 22.84
C SER A 10 5.83 -3.54 22.49
N GLY A 11 6.35 -4.26 21.49
CA GLY A 11 5.73 -5.47 20.96
C GLY A 11 4.68 -5.21 19.89
N ARG A 12 4.51 -3.98 19.42
CA ARG A 12 3.56 -3.63 18.36
C ARG A 12 4.11 -4.07 17.00
N GLY A 13 3.31 -4.81 16.24
CA GLY A 13 3.60 -5.13 14.85
C GLY A 13 3.56 -3.89 13.95
N ILE A 14 4.60 -3.70 13.16
CA ILE A 14 4.72 -2.69 12.11
C ILE A 14 4.63 -3.44 10.77
N ASN A 15 3.40 -3.56 10.27
CA ASN A 15 3.03 -4.26 9.05
C ASN A 15 1.96 -3.44 8.30
N ARG A 16 1.65 -3.83 7.05
CA ARG A 16 0.67 -3.13 6.19
C ARG A 16 0.98 -1.63 6.09
N ASN A 17 -0.02 -0.76 6.31
CA ASN A 17 0.12 0.69 6.25
C ASN A 17 1.27 1.22 7.14
N LEU A 18 1.52 0.61 8.31
CA LEU A 18 2.58 1.05 9.23
C LEU A 18 3.97 0.82 8.65
N LEU A 19 4.20 -0.33 8.01
CA LEU A 19 5.47 -0.62 7.35
C LEU A 19 5.72 0.32 6.18
N ILE A 20 4.67 0.60 5.39
CA ILE A 20 4.76 1.54 4.26
C ILE A 20 5.06 2.96 4.78
N ALA A 21 4.37 3.42 5.83
CA ALA A 21 4.61 4.72 6.45
C ALA A 21 6.04 4.84 7.00
N LEU A 22 6.55 3.80 7.66
CA LEU A 22 7.92 3.75 8.17
C LEU A 22 8.93 3.87 7.03
N MET A 23 8.79 3.03 6.00
CA MET A 23 9.70 3.07 4.84
C MET A 23 9.58 4.39 4.07
N SER A 24 8.38 4.96 3.95
CA SER A 24 8.18 6.28 3.34
C SER A 24 8.91 7.38 4.09
N SER A 25 8.93 7.34 5.43
CA SER A 25 9.66 8.31 6.26
C SER A 25 11.16 8.24 6.00
N ILE A 26 11.72 7.02 5.92
CA ILE A 26 13.14 6.80 5.61
C ILE A 26 13.47 7.31 4.20
N VAL A 27 12.66 6.92 3.22
CA VAL A 27 12.89 7.21 1.81
C VAL A 27 12.71 8.69 1.50
N LEU A 28 11.70 9.37 2.05
CA LEU A 28 11.45 10.78 1.79
C LEU A 28 12.48 11.70 2.45
N ARG A 29 13.11 11.24 3.55
CA ARG A 29 14.28 11.94 4.12
C ARG A 29 15.48 11.91 3.16
N GLU A 30 15.68 10.82 2.44
CA GLU A 30 16.82 10.61 1.54
C GLU A 30 16.56 11.11 0.11
N HIS A 31 15.30 11.05 -0.32
CA HIS A 31 14.82 11.43 -1.64
C HIS A 31 13.53 12.29 -1.53
N PRO A 32 13.66 13.57 -1.11
CA PRO A 32 12.51 14.46 -0.98
C PRO A 32 11.70 14.58 -2.27
N GLY A 33 10.37 14.60 -2.17
CA GLY A 33 9.49 14.77 -3.34
C GLY A 33 9.26 13.52 -4.19
N THR A 34 9.88 12.39 -3.87
CA THR A 34 9.66 11.14 -4.62
C THR A 34 8.24 10.61 -4.48
N THR A 35 7.79 9.93 -5.52
CA THR A 35 6.61 9.07 -5.50
C THR A 35 6.87 7.83 -4.65
N ILE A 36 5.98 7.58 -3.70
CA ILE A 36 5.83 6.31 -3.01
C ILE A 36 4.70 5.54 -3.69
N LEU A 37 5.04 4.41 -4.29
CA LEU A 37 4.09 3.57 -5.01
C LEU A 37 3.61 2.43 -4.11
N THR A 38 2.31 2.23 -4.03
CA THR A 38 1.69 1.22 -3.16
C THR A 38 0.62 0.40 -3.85
N ASP A 39 0.15 -0.65 -3.18
CA ASP A 39 -1.05 -1.37 -3.59
C ASP A 39 -2.34 -0.59 -3.24
N SER A 40 -3.45 -0.96 -3.88
CA SER A 40 -4.70 -0.19 -3.90
C SER A 40 -5.43 -0.11 -2.56
N VAL A 41 -5.15 -1.04 -1.64
CA VAL A 41 -5.89 -1.24 -0.38
C VAL A 41 -5.33 -0.42 0.79
N THR A 42 -4.45 0.54 0.53
CA THR A 42 -3.89 1.43 1.55
C THR A 42 -4.92 2.43 2.09
N SER A 43 -4.75 2.87 3.34
CA SER A 43 -5.69 3.77 4.01
C SER A 43 -5.59 5.22 3.49
N ASN A 44 -6.64 6.02 3.69
CA ASN A 44 -6.58 7.46 3.40
C ASN A 44 -5.53 8.16 4.29
N GLY A 45 -5.41 7.74 5.54
CA GLY A 45 -4.41 8.28 6.46
C GLY A 45 -2.97 8.03 6.02
N LEU A 46 -2.70 6.95 5.27
CA LEU A 46 -1.38 6.74 4.67
C LEU A 46 -1.09 7.75 3.55
N THR A 47 -2.08 8.04 2.70
CA THR A 47 -1.97 9.10 1.67
C THR A 47 -1.66 10.45 2.31
N ASP A 48 -2.43 10.83 3.33
CA ASP A 48 -2.22 12.09 4.06
C ASP A 48 -0.82 12.14 4.68
N PHE A 49 -0.37 11.05 5.28
CA PHE A 49 0.92 10.94 5.93
C PHE A 49 2.08 11.12 4.92
N ILE A 50 2.04 10.42 3.78
CA ILE A 50 3.06 10.54 2.72
C ILE A 50 3.11 11.97 2.17
N ASN A 51 1.94 12.59 1.93
CA ASN A 51 1.85 13.96 1.43
C ASN A 51 2.39 14.97 2.45
N GLN A 52 2.12 14.78 3.75
CA GLN A 52 2.66 15.63 4.83
C GLN A 52 4.19 15.54 4.95
N LEU A 53 4.78 14.40 4.60
CA LEU A 53 6.23 14.24 4.50
C LEU A 53 6.82 14.85 3.21
N GLY A 54 5.99 15.45 2.36
CA GLY A 54 6.39 16.05 1.08
C GLY A 54 6.58 15.05 -0.05
N GLY A 55 6.09 13.82 0.09
CA GLY A 55 6.07 12.82 -0.97
C GLY A 55 4.82 12.89 -1.85
N LYS A 56 4.81 12.10 -2.92
CA LYS A 56 3.60 11.84 -3.72
C LYS A 56 3.14 10.40 -3.48
N HIS A 57 1.90 10.17 -3.07
CA HIS A 57 1.39 8.80 -2.97
C HIS A 57 0.75 8.36 -4.29
N PHE A 58 1.20 7.24 -4.86
CA PHE A 58 0.59 6.62 -6.03
C PHE A 58 0.10 5.22 -5.66
N ARG A 59 -1.22 5.03 -5.63
CA ARG A 59 -1.84 3.72 -5.40
C ARG A 59 -2.02 3.00 -6.73
N TYR A 60 -1.74 1.71 -6.79
CA TYR A 60 -1.87 0.93 -8.00
C TYR A 60 -2.44 -0.46 -7.74
N ARG A 61 -2.79 -1.18 -8.82
CA ARG A 61 -3.38 -2.52 -8.73
C ARG A 61 -2.49 -3.47 -7.90
N ARG A 62 -3.10 -4.29 -7.05
CA ARG A 62 -2.38 -5.22 -6.17
C ARG A 62 -1.56 -6.23 -6.96
N GLY A 63 -0.63 -6.86 -6.24
CA GLY A 63 0.35 -7.82 -6.73
C GLY A 63 1.71 -7.18 -6.83
N TYR A 64 2.69 -7.68 -6.05
CA TYR A 64 4.03 -7.10 -5.93
C TYR A 64 4.66 -6.75 -7.29
N LYS A 65 4.52 -7.64 -8.28
CA LYS A 65 5.02 -7.40 -9.64
C LYS A 65 4.36 -6.20 -10.30
N ASN A 66 3.04 -6.03 -10.17
CA ASN A 66 2.32 -4.89 -10.74
C ASN A 66 2.80 -3.57 -10.14
N VAL A 67 3.00 -3.54 -8.82
CA VAL A 67 3.51 -2.37 -8.11
C VAL A 67 4.95 -2.11 -8.55
N ILE A 68 5.87 -3.08 -8.46
CA ILE A 68 7.27 -2.89 -8.87
C ILE A 68 7.40 -2.45 -10.33
N ASP A 69 6.71 -3.12 -11.26
CA ASP A 69 6.76 -2.80 -12.69
C ASP A 69 6.26 -1.37 -12.95
N LYS A 70 5.19 -0.92 -12.26
CA LYS A 70 4.71 0.47 -12.39
C LYS A 70 5.72 1.47 -11.80
N GLY A 71 6.42 1.11 -10.73
CA GLY A 71 7.49 1.96 -10.17
C GLY A 71 8.66 2.11 -11.13
N VAL A 72 9.05 1.04 -11.83
CA VAL A 72 10.05 1.08 -12.90
C VAL A 72 9.56 1.97 -14.05
N ALA A 73 8.30 1.82 -14.49
CA ALA A 73 7.71 2.65 -15.54
C ALA A 73 7.73 4.14 -15.19
N LEU A 74 7.31 4.52 -13.97
CA LEU A 74 7.35 5.91 -13.51
C LEU A 74 8.78 6.48 -13.56
N ASN A 75 9.77 5.71 -13.11
CA ASN A 75 11.17 6.12 -13.17
C ASN A 75 11.66 6.36 -14.61
N ILE A 76 11.21 5.55 -15.58
CA ILE A 76 11.52 5.73 -17.02
C ILE A 76 10.81 6.98 -17.57
N GLU A 77 9.57 7.24 -17.14
CA GLU A 77 8.76 8.41 -17.51
C GLU A 77 9.28 9.72 -16.89
N GLY A 78 10.31 9.66 -16.03
CA GLY A 78 10.92 10.83 -15.39
C GLY A 78 10.26 11.23 -14.07
N GLU A 79 9.30 10.45 -13.56
CA GLU A 79 8.71 10.62 -12.23
C GLU A 79 9.50 9.78 -11.20
N PRO A 80 10.29 10.40 -10.30
CA PRO A 80 11.13 9.64 -9.38
C PRO A 80 10.29 8.79 -8.43
N CYS A 81 10.43 7.47 -8.52
CA CYS A 81 9.81 6.48 -7.64
C CYS A 81 10.90 5.67 -6.94
N TRP A 82 11.24 6.04 -5.71
CA TRP A 82 12.31 5.38 -4.94
C TRP A 82 11.83 4.19 -4.10
N LEU A 83 10.52 4.06 -3.88
CA LEU A 83 9.89 2.97 -3.13
C LEU A 83 8.63 2.47 -3.83
N ALA A 84 8.57 1.17 -4.08
CA ALA A 84 7.40 0.43 -4.51
C ALA A 84 7.13 -0.67 -3.47
N ILE A 85 6.00 -0.61 -2.75
CA ILE A 85 5.78 -1.49 -1.57
C ILE A 85 4.30 -1.80 -1.38
N GLU A 86 3.99 -3.03 -0.99
CA GLU A 86 2.62 -3.48 -0.74
C GLU A 86 2.31 -3.62 0.75
N THR A 87 1.01 -3.59 1.08
CA THR A 87 0.53 -3.95 2.43
C THR A 87 0.89 -5.39 2.84
N SER A 88 1.20 -6.26 1.87
CA SER A 88 1.66 -7.64 2.07
C SER A 88 3.09 -7.75 2.61
N GLY A 89 3.86 -6.65 2.59
CA GLY A 89 5.26 -6.59 3.02
C GLY A 89 6.30 -6.84 1.92
N HIS A 90 5.85 -7.12 0.69
CA HIS A 90 6.70 -7.10 -0.50
C HIS A 90 7.10 -5.65 -0.81
N GLY A 91 8.34 -5.43 -1.19
CA GLY A 91 8.77 -4.09 -1.55
C GLY A 91 10.16 -4.01 -2.14
N ALA A 92 10.32 -3.01 -2.99
CA ALA A 92 11.50 -2.78 -3.78
C ALA A 92 11.92 -1.32 -3.70
N MET A 93 13.22 -1.11 -3.62
CA MET A 93 13.82 0.22 -3.60
C MET A 93 14.66 0.45 -4.85
N ARG A 94 14.64 1.68 -5.36
CA ARG A 94 15.37 2.03 -6.59
C ARG A 94 16.88 1.87 -6.43
N GLU A 95 17.43 2.20 -5.27
CA GLU A 95 18.86 1.96 -4.95
C GLU A 95 19.24 0.47 -4.93
N ASN A 96 18.26 -0.42 -4.74
CA ASN A 96 18.43 -1.87 -4.81
C ASN A 96 17.81 -2.44 -6.10
N PHE A 97 17.99 -1.73 -7.22
CA PHE A 97 17.61 -2.16 -8.58
C PHE A 97 16.12 -2.47 -8.77
N MET A 98 15.24 -1.94 -7.92
CA MET A 98 13.81 -2.30 -7.91
C MET A 98 13.59 -3.82 -7.76
N LEU A 99 14.50 -4.51 -7.05
CA LEU A 99 14.34 -5.92 -6.67
C LEU A 99 13.42 -6.02 -5.45
N ASP A 100 12.49 -6.97 -5.47
CA ASP A 100 11.66 -7.32 -4.31
C ASP A 100 12.52 -7.99 -3.24
N ASP A 101 12.84 -7.24 -2.18
CA ASP A 101 13.85 -7.62 -1.20
C ASP A 101 13.50 -7.11 0.20
N GLY A 102 12.67 -7.89 0.90
CA GLY A 102 12.32 -7.61 2.29
C GLY A 102 13.52 -7.56 3.23
N ALA A 103 14.62 -8.27 2.95
CA ALA A 103 15.82 -8.18 3.77
C ALA A 103 16.48 -6.81 3.64
N TYR A 104 16.52 -6.25 2.42
CA TYR A 104 17.00 -4.89 2.19
C TYR A 104 16.16 -3.86 2.95
N LEU A 105 14.82 -3.97 2.92
CA LEU A 105 13.93 -3.09 3.69
C LEU A 105 14.25 -3.15 5.20
N VAL A 106 14.44 -4.36 5.75
CA VAL A 106 14.82 -4.54 7.16
C VAL A 106 16.16 -3.88 7.47
N VAL A 107 17.15 -4.01 6.58
CA VAL A 107 18.45 -3.33 6.75
C VAL A 107 18.29 -1.81 6.80
N LYS A 108 17.48 -1.21 5.93
CA LYS A 108 17.18 0.24 5.97
C LYS A 108 16.54 0.64 7.30
N ILE A 109 15.62 -0.17 7.82
CA ILE A 109 14.98 0.06 9.12
C ILE A 109 16.00 -0.04 10.27
N LEU A 110 16.87 -1.04 10.29
CA LEU A 110 17.91 -1.19 11.30
C LEU A 110 18.89 0.00 11.29
N ILE A 111 19.28 0.47 10.10
CA ILE A 111 20.11 1.67 9.96
C ILE A 111 19.39 2.88 10.56
N GLU A 112 18.09 3.05 10.28
CA GLU A 112 17.32 4.16 10.84
C GLU A 112 17.16 4.05 12.37
N MET A 113 16.95 2.85 12.92
CA MET A 113 16.92 2.62 14.36
C MET A 113 18.22 3.08 15.04
N VAL A 114 19.38 2.75 14.45
CA VAL A 114 20.69 3.20 14.95
C VAL A 114 20.80 4.72 14.84
N ARG A 115 20.39 5.32 13.72
CA ARG A 115 20.39 6.79 13.54
C ARG A 115 19.55 7.50 14.61
N LEU A 116 18.33 7.03 14.86
CA LEU A 116 17.44 7.59 15.88
C LEU A 116 18.04 7.46 17.29
N ARG A 117 18.63 6.30 17.60
CA ARG A 117 19.31 6.08 18.88
C ARG A 117 20.48 7.06 19.09
N LEU A 118 21.30 7.26 18.06
CA LEU A 118 22.43 8.20 18.11
C LEU A 118 21.96 9.66 18.19
N ALA A 119 20.78 9.98 17.65
CA ALA A 119 20.14 11.29 17.76
C ALA A 119 19.41 11.52 19.10
N GLY A 120 19.36 10.51 19.99
CA GLY A 120 18.69 10.61 21.29
C GLY A 120 17.16 10.47 21.23
N GLU A 121 16.60 9.92 20.15
CA GLU A 121 15.17 9.59 20.08
C GLU A 121 14.93 8.20 20.70
N ASP A 122 14.55 8.18 21.97
CA ASP A 122 14.36 6.95 22.75
C ASP A 122 13.13 6.14 22.35
N ARG A 123 12.16 6.74 21.62
CA ARG A 123 11.00 6.01 21.09
C ARG A 123 11.32 5.17 19.85
N GLY A 124 12.51 5.37 19.26
CA GLY A 124 12.95 4.65 18.06
C GLY A 124 11.99 4.84 16.88
N ILE A 125 11.83 3.80 16.05
CA ILE A 125 11.03 3.86 14.81
C ILE A 125 9.55 4.19 15.04
N ALA A 126 9.01 3.97 16.25
CA ALA A 126 7.64 4.36 16.58
C ALA A 126 7.46 5.88 16.54
N ALA A 127 8.51 6.68 16.80
CA ALA A 127 8.47 8.13 16.68
C ALA A 127 8.13 8.60 15.25
N LEU A 128 8.57 7.84 14.24
CA LEU A 128 8.34 8.18 12.84
C LEU A 128 6.86 8.01 12.44
N LEU A 129 6.09 7.26 13.22
CA LEU A 129 4.70 6.92 12.91
C LEU A 129 3.68 7.79 13.67
N GLU A 130 4.12 8.73 14.52
CA GLU A 130 3.26 9.50 15.43
C GLU A 130 2.15 10.28 14.71
N ARG A 131 2.38 10.73 13.47
CA ARG A 131 1.41 11.49 12.67
C ARG A 131 0.54 10.62 11.76
N LEU A 132 0.79 9.31 11.70
CA LEU A 132 0.00 8.42 10.86
C LEU A 132 -1.41 8.29 11.46
N LYS A 133 -2.42 8.69 10.70
CA LYS A 133 -3.81 8.46 11.06
C LYS A 133 -4.20 7.04 10.65
N GLU A 134 -4.56 6.23 11.62
CA GLU A 134 -5.10 4.88 11.37
C GLU A 134 -6.63 4.92 11.35
N PRO A 135 -7.29 4.08 10.53
CA PRO A 135 -8.73 3.98 10.57
C PRO A 135 -9.18 3.45 11.94
N GLN A 136 -10.37 3.84 12.39
CA GLN A 136 -10.94 3.30 13.63
C GLN A 136 -11.19 1.80 13.53
N ASP A 137 -11.62 1.34 12.35
CA ASP A 137 -11.86 -0.06 12.04
C ASP A 137 -11.22 -0.43 10.69
N GLU A 138 -10.61 -1.61 10.61
CA GLU A 138 -10.09 -2.21 9.37
C GLU A 138 -10.57 -3.66 9.27
N GLY A 139 -11.01 -4.07 8.08
CA GLY A 139 -11.43 -5.44 7.81
C GLY A 139 -11.23 -5.82 6.35
N GLU A 140 -10.90 -7.10 6.12
CA GLU A 140 -10.81 -7.68 4.78
C GLU A 140 -11.82 -8.84 4.68
N PHE A 141 -12.77 -8.71 3.75
CA PHE A 141 -13.80 -9.71 3.52
C PHE A 141 -13.57 -10.41 2.18
N ARG A 142 -13.61 -11.74 2.18
CA ARG A 142 -13.54 -12.56 0.97
C ARG A 142 -14.88 -13.22 0.73
N LEU A 143 -15.64 -12.66 -0.21
CA LEU A 143 -16.91 -13.21 -0.65
C LEU A 143 -16.63 -14.38 -1.60
N LYS A 144 -17.28 -15.53 -1.36
CA LYS A 144 -17.23 -16.66 -2.29
C LYS A 144 -18.25 -16.41 -3.40
N ALA A 145 -17.81 -16.44 -4.65
CA ALA A 145 -18.73 -16.54 -5.77
C ALA A 145 -19.27 -17.97 -5.83
N ASP A 146 -20.59 -18.12 -5.91
CA ASP A 146 -21.22 -19.42 -6.14
C ASP A 146 -21.09 -19.78 -7.63
N THR A 147 -20.14 -20.66 -7.95
CA THR A 147 -19.91 -21.15 -9.31
C THR A 147 -20.35 -22.60 -9.41
N THR A 148 -21.62 -22.82 -9.71
CA THR A 148 -22.26 -24.15 -9.73
C THR A 148 -21.98 -24.97 -10.99
N THR A 149 -21.16 -24.49 -11.92
CA THR A 149 -20.88 -25.18 -13.20
C THR A 149 -19.70 -26.15 -13.02
N LYS A 150 -19.87 -27.40 -13.50
CA LYS A 150 -18.90 -28.50 -13.38
C LYS A 150 -17.76 -28.48 -14.41
N ASP A 151 -17.76 -27.48 -15.29
CA ASP A 151 -16.75 -27.33 -16.33
C ASP A 151 -15.76 -26.23 -15.94
N ASP A 152 -14.52 -26.59 -15.62
CA ASP A 152 -13.48 -25.69 -15.11
C ASP A 152 -13.23 -24.45 -16.00
N HIS A 153 -13.46 -24.57 -17.32
CA HIS A 153 -13.37 -23.45 -18.26
C HIS A 153 -14.59 -22.52 -18.24
N ALA A 154 -15.81 -23.06 -18.10
CA ALA A 154 -17.02 -22.26 -17.94
C ALA A 154 -17.12 -21.63 -16.54
N GLN A 155 -16.40 -22.20 -15.56
CA GLN A 155 -16.31 -21.67 -14.20
C GLN A 155 -15.55 -20.34 -14.15
N GLY A 156 -14.53 -20.16 -15.00
CA GLY A 156 -13.77 -18.92 -15.12
C GLY A 156 -14.58 -17.75 -15.70
N ASP A 157 -15.33 -18.02 -16.78
CA ASP A 157 -16.17 -17.01 -17.44
C ASP A 157 -17.40 -16.64 -16.58
N ASP A 158 -18.05 -17.62 -15.95
CA ASP A 158 -19.16 -17.39 -15.01
C ASP A 158 -18.69 -16.62 -13.76
N PHE A 159 -17.50 -16.95 -13.24
CA PHE A 159 -16.89 -16.20 -12.14
C PHE A 159 -16.63 -14.74 -12.52
N ALA A 160 -15.98 -14.50 -13.66
CA ALA A 160 -15.64 -13.15 -14.12
C ALA A 160 -16.89 -12.29 -14.31
N GLN A 161 -17.91 -12.81 -14.99
CA GLN A 161 -19.17 -12.10 -15.18
C GLN A 161 -19.86 -11.77 -13.86
N LYS A 162 -19.89 -12.72 -12.91
CA LYS A 162 -20.47 -12.48 -11.57
C LYS A 162 -19.67 -11.43 -10.78
N ALA A 163 -18.33 -11.50 -10.84
CA ALA A 163 -17.48 -10.52 -10.18
C ALA A 163 -17.69 -9.12 -10.77
N ASP A 164 -17.76 -9.00 -12.10
CA ASP A 164 -18.04 -7.74 -12.79
C ASP A 164 -19.43 -7.19 -12.43
N GLN A 165 -20.44 -8.06 -12.35
CA GLN A 165 -21.79 -7.64 -11.91
C GLN A 165 -21.78 -7.12 -10.48
N VAL A 166 -21.10 -7.79 -9.55
CA VAL A 166 -20.97 -7.31 -8.15
C VAL A 166 -20.29 -5.96 -8.09
N LEU A 167 -19.26 -5.73 -8.90
CA LEU A 167 -18.58 -4.44 -8.99
C LEU A 167 -19.54 -3.36 -9.51
N GLU A 168 -20.27 -3.61 -10.59
CA GLU A 168 -21.22 -2.65 -11.17
C GLU A 168 -22.41 -2.35 -10.24
N ASP A 169 -22.92 -3.37 -9.54
CA ASP A 169 -23.96 -3.21 -8.52
C ASP A 169 -23.46 -2.34 -7.35
N PHE A 170 -22.22 -2.55 -6.91
CA PHE A 170 -21.62 -1.72 -5.88
C PHE A 170 -21.45 -0.26 -6.33
N LYS A 171 -20.99 -0.04 -7.57
CA LYS A 171 -20.91 1.31 -8.13
C LYS A 171 -22.28 1.98 -8.19
N SER A 172 -23.29 1.27 -8.69
CA SER A 172 -24.68 1.75 -8.76
C SER A 172 -25.25 2.06 -7.38
N PHE A 173 -24.91 1.25 -6.37
CA PHE A 173 -25.27 1.50 -4.97
C PHE A 173 -24.65 2.80 -4.45
N VAL A 174 -23.37 3.05 -4.70
CA VAL A 174 -22.70 4.32 -4.33
C VAL A 174 -23.35 5.50 -5.04
N ASP A 175 -23.57 5.40 -6.37
CA ASP A 175 -24.17 6.44 -7.20
C ASP A 175 -25.63 6.76 -6.81
N SER A 176 -26.32 5.82 -6.14
CA SER A 176 -27.70 6.02 -5.65
C SER A 176 -27.81 6.90 -4.40
N GLU A 177 -26.67 7.34 -3.83
CA GLU A 177 -26.59 8.19 -2.64
C GLU A 177 -27.32 7.64 -1.40
N GLN A 178 -27.57 6.32 -1.36
CA GLN A 178 -28.23 5.65 -0.23
C GLN A 178 -27.42 5.73 1.07
N VAL A 179 -26.09 5.89 0.98
CA VAL A 179 -25.19 6.09 2.12
C VAL A 179 -24.66 7.54 2.08
N PRO A 180 -25.14 8.43 2.97
CA PRO A 180 -24.72 9.82 2.98
C PRO A 180 -23.20 9.96 3.17
N GLY A 181 -22.58 10.78 2.32
CA GLY A 181 -21.16 11.10 2.38
C GLY A 181 -20.25 10.13 1.64
N TRP A 182 -20.77 9.04 1.06
CA TRP A 182 -19.99 8.17 0.20
C TRP A 182 -19.83 8.77 -1.20
N SER A 183 -18.60 8.74 -1.71
CA SER A 183 -18.26 9.21 -3.06
C SER A 183 -17.19 8.32 -3.68
N LEU A 184 -17.28 8.06 -4.99
CA LEU A 184 -16.24 7.32 -5.70
C LEU A 184 -14.95 8.14 -5.77
N GLU A 185 -13.82 7.49 -5.48
CA GLU A 185 -12.51 8.10 -5.62
C GLU A 185 -12.24 8.40 -7.11
N PRO A 186 -11.96 9.67 -7.48
CA PRO A 186 -11.78 10.06 -8.89
C PRO A 186 -10.54 9.42 -9.54
N VAL A 187 -9.51 9.10 -8.74
CA VAL A 187 -8.30 8.42 -9.22
C VAL A 187 -8.21 7.05 -8.55
N ASN A 188 -8.67 6.04 -9.28
CA ASN A 188 -8.58 4.65 -8.86
C ASN A 188 -8.11 3.74 -10.01
N HIS A 189 -7.21 2.81 -9.69
CA HIS A 189 -6.56 1.94 -10.67
C HIS A 189 -6.92 0.46 -10.53
N GLU A 190 -7.79 0.11 -9.57
CA GLU A 190 -8.25 -1.25 -9.34
C GLU A 190 -9.58 -1.28 -8.57
N GLY A 191 -10.55 -2.03 -9.06
CA GLY A 191 -11.88 -2.15 -8.44
C GLY A 191 -12.58 -0.80 -8.25
N TYR A 192 -13.35 -0.68 -7.17
CA TYR A 192 -13.97 0.58 -6.75
C TYR A 192 -13.49 0.98 -5.36
N ARG A 193 -13.17 2.26 -5.19
CA ARG A 193 -12.81 2.86 -3.92
C ARG A 193 -13.79 3.98 -3.61
N VAL A 194 -14.20 4.06 -2.35
CA VAL A 194 -15.14 5.05 -1.84
C VAL A 194 -14.47 5.85 -0.71
N THR A 195 -14.73 7.15 -0.67
CA THR A 195 -14.33 8.09 0.39
C THR A 195 -15.52 8.80 0.98
#